data_AF-A0A428IAX9-F1
#
_entry.id   AF-A0A428IAX9-F1
#
_cell.length_a   1.000
_cell.length_b   1.000
_cell.length_c   1.000
_cell.angle_alpha   90.00
_cell.angle_beta   90.00
_cell.angle_gamma   90.00
#
_symmetry.space_group_name_H-M   'P 1'
#
loop_
_entity.id
_entity.type
_entity.pdbx_description
1 polymer ?
#
loop_
_entity_poly.entity_id
_entity_poly.type
_entity_poly.pdbx_seq_one_letter_code
_entity_poly.pdbx_strand_id
1 'polypeptide(L)' 'MAKFKAKLNAYLAKSDRHFDKGQEYELDQDEANRINGLFNEVIGEDCFELVEEPKQDLVEVGTSTF' A
#
# COMPACT_ATOMS: atom_id res chain seq x y z
N MET A 1 4.97 7.21 4.46
CA MET A 1 4.21 5.96 4.61
C MET A 1 2.77 6.20 4.18
N ALA A 2 2.17 5.24 3.48
CA ALA A 2 0.79 5.30 2.99
C ALA A 2 -0.04 4.22 3.67
N LYS A 3 -1.36 4.40 3.70
CA LYS A 3 -2.26 3.36 4.25
C LYS A 3 -2.78 2.48 3.13
N PHE A 4 -2.63 1.19 3.35
CA PHE A 4 -3.08 0.15 2.45
C PHE A 4 -4.05 -0.77 3.17
N LYS A 5 -5.14 -1.13 2.51
CA LYS A 5 -6.09 -2.12 3.01
C LYS A 5 -5.86 -3.45 2.32
N ALA A 6 -5.69 -4.51 3.11
CA ALA A 6 -5.56 -5.84 2.55
C ALA A 6 -6.89 -6.27 1.90
N LYS A 7 -6.86 -6.67 0.63
CA LYS A 7 -8.03 -7.16 -0.11
C LYS A 7 -8.26 -8.66 0.10
N LEU A 8 -7.21 -9.37 0.50
CA LEU A 8 -7.18 -10.81 0.69
C LEU A 8 -6.36 -11.19 1.92
N ASN A 9 -6.62 -12.38 2.45
CA ASN A 9 -5.82 -12.94 3.53
C ASN A 9 -4.50 -13.41 2.93
N ALA A 10 -3.40 -12.74 3.27
CA ALA A 10 -2.09 -12.99 2.72
C ALA A 10 -1.10 -13.32 3.83
N TYR A 11 -0.23 -14.30 3.56
CA TYR A 11 0.89 -14.61 4.43
C TYR A 11 2.19 -14.40 3.68
N LEU A 12 3.02 -13.49 4.18
CA LEU A 12 4.32 -13.18 3.61
C LEU A 12 5.41 -13.93 4.38
N ALA A 13 5.73 -15.14 3.90
CA ALA A 13 6.72 -16.02 4.54
C ALA A 13 8.12 -15.38 4.66
N LYS A 14 8.50 -14.46 3.76
CA LYS A 14 9.80 -13.77 3.82
C LYS A 14 9.96 -12.85 5.05
N SER A 15 8.86 -12.41 5.65
CA SER A 15 8.87 -11.48 6.77
C SER A 15 8.05 -11.97 7.96
N ASP A 16 7.52 -13.19 7.89
CA ASP A 16 6.59 -13.77 8.87
C ASP A 16 5.42 -12.83 9.22
N ARG A 17 4.89 -12.15 8.19
CA ARG A 17 3.77 -11.21 8.35
C ARG A 17 2.48 -11.79 7.82
N HIS A 18 1.41 -11.57 8.57
CA HIS A 18 0.06 -11.92 8.20
C HIS A 18 -0.71 -10.64 7.88
N PHE A 19 -1.42 -10.65 6.75
CA PHE A 19 -2.29 -9.58 6.32
C PHE A 19 -3.71 -10.12 6.26
N ASP A 20 -4.57 -9.61 7.13
CA ASP A 20 -5.96 -10.01 7.21
C ASP A 20 -6.81 -9.13 6.32
N LYS A 21 -7.68 -9.77 5.53
CA LYS A 21 -8.60 -9.09 4.61
C LYS A 21 -9.43 -8.06 5.36
N GLY A 22 -9.42 -6.83 4.84
CA GLY A 22 -10.16 -5.70 5.39
C GLY A 22 -9.40 -4.94 6.47
N GLN A 23 -8.25 -5.41 6.93
CA GLN A 23 -7.40 -4.64 7.85
C GLN A 23 -6.56 -3.61 7.08
N GLU A 24 -6.30 -2.48 7.74
CA GLU A 24 -5.45 -1.40 7.24
C GLU A 24 -4.05 -1.52 7.82
N TYR A 25 -3.06 -1.32 6.96
CA TYR A 25 -1.64 -1.39 7.28
C TYR A 25 -0.94 -0.14 6.76
N GLU A 26 -0.07 0.43 7.58
CA GLU A 26 0.85 1.47 7.14
C GLU A 26 2.07 0.80 6.52
N LEU A 27 2.22 0.94 5.20
CA LEU A 27 3.32 0.39 4.42
C LEU A 27 3.94 1.49 3.55
N ASP A 28 5.20 1.30 3.17
CA ASP A 28 5.79 2.10 2.12
C ASP A 28 5.21 1.71 0.76
N GLN A 29 5.06 2.68 -0.14
CA GLN A 29 4.47 2.45 -1.45
C GLN A 29 5.30 1.42 -2.26
N ASP A 30 6.62 1.47 -2.17
CA ASP A 30 7.51 0.47 -2.75
C ASP A 30 7.31 -0.93 -2.15
N GLU A 31 7.09 -1.02 -0.84
CA GLU A 31 6.85 -2.30 -0.17
C GLU A 31 5.51 -2.90 -0.60
N ALA A 32 4.45 -2.10 -0.57
CA ALA A 32 3.12 -2.51 -1.02
C ALA A 32 3.11 -2.90 -2.50
N ASN A 33 3.79 -2.15 -3.37
CA ASN A 33 3.91 -2.47 -4.80
C ASN A 33 4.66 -3.78 -5.04
N ARG A 34 5.74 -4.05 -4.29
CA ARG A 34 6.46 -5.33 -4.37
C ARG A 34 5.57 -6.49 -3.94
N ILE A 35 4.82 -6.34 -2.85
CA ILE A 35 3.92 -7.39 -2.38
C ILE A 35 2.79 -7.59 -3.38
N ASN A 36 2.16 -6.52 -3.87
CA ASN A 36 1.15 -6.60 -4.92
C ASN A 36 1.68 -7.31 -6.17
N GLY A 37 2.88 -6.99 -6.64
CA GLY A 37 3.50 -7.69 -7.76
C GLY A 37 3.67 -9.19 -7.52
N LEU A 38 4.11 -9.60 -6.33
CA LEU A 38 4.24 -11.01 -5.96
C LEU A 38 2.89 -11.74 -5.96
N PHE A 39 1.85 -11.11 -5.39
CA PHE A 39 0.52 -11.73 -5.37
C PHE A 39 -0.13 -11.73 -6.76
N ASN A 40 0.02 -10.67 -7.54
CA ASN A 40 -0.48 -10.59 -8.90
C ASN A 40 0.17 -11.67 -9.79
N GLU A 41 1.46 -11.94 -9.64
CA GLU A 41 2.14 -13.02 -10.38
C GLU A 41 1.64 -14.43 -10.00
N VAL A 42 1.28 -14.65 -8.72
CA VAL A 42 0.88 -15.98 -8.22
C VAL A 42 -0.62 -16.23 -8.38
N ILE A 43 -1.47 -15.25 -8.10
CA ILE A 43 -2.93 -15.37 -8.05
C ILE A 43 -3.68 -14.42 -8.99
N GLY A 44 -2.98 -13.51 -9.69
CA GLY A 44 -3.61 -12.55 -10.61
C GLY A 44 -4.34 -11.38 -9.92
N GLU A 45 -4.19 -11.24 -8.60
CA GLU A 45 -4.87 -10.21 -7.81
C GLU A 45 -3.88 -9.45 -6.92
N ASP A 46 -4.14 -8.16 -6.73
CA ASP A 46 -3.36 -7.32 -5.83
C ASP A 46 -3.74 -7.58 -4.36
N CYS A 47 -2.71 -7.73 -3.51
CA CYS A 47 -2.87 -7.99 -2.08
C CYS A 47 -3.44 -6.78 -1.32
N PHE A 48 -3.07 -5.58 -1.75
CA PHE A 48 -3.35 -4.33 -1.08
C PHE A 48 -4.01 -3.31 -2.01
N GLU A 49 -4.95 -2.57 -1.45
CA GLU A 49 -5.58 -1.40 -2.04
C GLU A 49 -5.11 -0.14 -1.33
N LEU A 50 -4.70 0.88 -2.07
CA LEU A 50 -4.32 2.18 -1.49
C LEU A 50 -5.57 2.85 -0.92
N VAL A 51 -5.58 3.11 0.39
CA VAL A 51 -6.69 3.78 1.09
C VAL A 51 -6.42 5.26 1.28
N GLU A 52 -5.22 5.57 1.76
CA GLU A 52 -4.76 6.93 1.96
C GLU A 52 -3.48 7.06 1.16
N GLU A 53 -3.51 7.94 0.14
CA GLU A 53 -2.30 8.34 -0.57
C GLU A 53 -1.26 8.75 0.47
N PRO A 54 0.03 8.44 0.26
CA PRO A 54 1.06 8.98 1.12
C PRO A 54 0.79 10.48 1.20
N LYS A 55 0.77 11.04 2.41
CA LYS A 55 0.90 12.48 2.58
C LYS A 55 2.26 12.85 1.99
N GLN A 56 2.30 12.96 0.67
CA GLN A 56 3.13 13.94 0.02
C GLN A 56 2.70 15.18 0.75
N ASP A 57 3.61 15.70 1.57
CA ASP A 57 3.61 17.10 1.91
C ASP A 57 3.44 17.77 0.55
N LEU A 58 2.19 18.08 0.23
CA LEU A 58 1.81 19.00 -0.80
C LEU A 58 2.49 20.25 -0.27
N VAL A 59 3.74 20.43 -0.67
CA VAL A 59 4.28 21.75 -0.87
C VAL A 59 3.33 22.29 -1.94
N GLU A 60 2.19 22.79 -1.46
CA GLU A 60 1.46 23.89 -2.01
C GLU A 60 2.56 24.93 -2.23
N VAL A 61 3.18 24.87 -3.40
CA VAL A 61 4.00 25.96 -3.89
C VAL A 61 2.97 27.07 -4.05
N GLY A 62 2.86 27.84 -2.97
CA GLY A 62 2.27 29.17 -3.00
C GLY A 62 3.03 29.95 -4.04
N THR A 63 2.46 30.05 -5.22
CA THR A 63 2.65 31.19 -6.11
C THR A 63 1.24 31.69 -6.39
N SER A 64 0.69 32.41 -5.41
CA SER A 64 0.73 33.88 -5.35
C SER A 64 -0.40 34.46 -6.17
N THR A 65 -1.46 34.85 -5.46
CA THR A 65 -2.25 36.04 -5.77
C THR A 65 -1.34 37.17 -6.20
N PHE A 66 -1.52 37.71 -7.40
CA PHE A 66 -1.53 39.15 -7.73
C PHE A 66 -2.07 39.35 -9.15
#